data_AF-A0A7L6N7B8-F1
#
_entry.id   AF-A0A7L6N7B8-F1
#
_cell.length_a   1.000
_cell.length_b   1.000
_cell.length_c   1.000
_cell.angle_alpha   90.00
_cell.angle_beta   90.00
_cell.angle_gamma   90.00
#
_symmetry.space_group_name_H-M   'P 1'
#
loop_
_entity.id
_entity.type
_entity.pdbx_description
1 polymer ?
#
loop_
_entity_poly.entity_id
_entity_poly.type
_entity_poly.pdbx_seq_one_letter_code
_entity_poly.pdbx_strand_id
1 'polypeptide(L)' 'MKEYIKFVDDLPLIVKVLLAIFVGPIVYGIYRIAKGKLLIGILWIIFGYFFIFIIDIVTLVMNGKITFLLE' A
#
# COMPACT_ATOMS: atom_id res chain seq x y z
N MET A 1 2.86 1.82 -15.05
CA MET A 1 2.57 1.25 -13.71
C MET A 1 3.69 0.38 -13.15
N LYS A 2 4.39 -0.44 -13.96
CA LYS A 2 5.50 -1.29 -13.46
C LYS A 2 6.62 -0.51 -12.76
N GLU A 3 6.99 0.65 -13.31
CA GLU A 3 7.98 1.55 -12.69
C GLU A 3 7.53 2.09 -11.34
N TYR A 4 6.25 2.46 -11.20
CA TYR A 4 5.67 2.89 -9.94
C TYR A 4 5.69 1.77 -8.88
N ILE A 5 5.33 0.54 -9.28
CA ILE A 5 5.42 -0.63 -8.38
C ILE A 5 6.86 -0.83 -7.92
N LYS A 6 7.82 -0.80 -8.86
CA LYS A 6 9.24 -0.95 -8.55
C LYS A 6 9.74 0.14 -7.62
N PHE A 7 9.39 1.40 -7.88
CA PHE A 7 9.73 2.53 -7.01
C PHE A 7 9.24 2.29 -5.58
N VAL A 8 7.97 1.91 -5.40
CA VAL A 8 7.41 1.64 -4.07
C VAL A 8 8.07 0.42 -3.42
N ASP A 9 8.37 -0.63 -4.19
CA ASP A 9 9.03 -1.86 -3.70
C ASP A 9 10.47 -1.61 -3.24
N ASP A 10 11.21 -0.73 -3.92
CA ASP A 10 12.62 -0.42 -3.64
C ASP A 10 12.79 0.57 -2.47
N LEU A 11 11.70 1.16 -1.97
CA LEU A 11 11.76 2.06 -0.80
C LEU A 11 12.20 1.31 0.47
N PRO A 12 13.01 1.96 1.34
CA PRO A 12 13.31 1.43 2.66
C PRO A 12 12.04 1.22 3.48
N LEU A 13 12.04 0.20 4.36
CA LEU A 13 10.90 -0.12 5.21
C LEU A 13 10.40 1.09 6.01
N ILE A 14 11.33 1.90 6.56
CA ILE A 14 10.99 3.13 7.30
C ILE A 14 10.16 4.08 6.44
N VAL A 15 10.52 4.26 5.17
CA VAL A 15 9.84 5.20 4.28
C VAL A 15 8.46 4.67 3.93
N LYS A 16 8.33 3.36 3.69
CA LYS A 16 7.04 2.72 3.47
C LYS A 16 6.12 2.89 4.69
N VAL A 17 6.62 2.66 5.90
CA VAL A 17 5.81 2.84 7.13
C VAL A 17 5.37 4.30 7.29
N LEU A 18 6.24 5.28 7.02
CA LEU A 18 5.85 6.70 7.05
C LEU A 18 4.78 7.01 5.99
N LEU A 19 4.93 6.50 4.76
CA LEU A 19 3.93 6.65 3.73
C LEU A 19 2.59 6.04 4.17
N ALA A 20 2.58 4.88 4.84
CA ALA A 20 1.37 4.25 5.38
C ALA A 20 0.59 5.17 6.34
N ILE A 21 1.31 5.88 7.21
CA ILE A 21 0.72 6.71 8.27
C ILE A 21 0.16 8.03 7.70
N PHE A 22 0.92 8.71 6.84
CA PHE A 22 0.56 10.06 6.38
C PHE A 22 -0.27 10.07 5.10
N VAL A 23 0.01 9.17 4.16
CA VAL A 23 -0.57 9.20 2.80
C VAL A 23 -0.90 7.79 2.28
N GLY A 24 -1.01 6.82 3.17
CA GLY A 24 -1.11 5.39 2.86
C GLY A 24 -2.31 5.04 1.98
N PRO A 25 -3.51 5.58 2.26
CA PRO A 25 -4.70 5.32 1.46
C PRO A 25 -4.52 5.66 -0.03
N ILE A 26 -3.85 6.77 -0.33
CA ILE A 26 -3.60 7.22 -1.70
C ILE A 26 -2.47 6.41 -2.31
N VAL A 27 -1.30 6.37 -1.66
CA VAL A 27 -0.10 5.70 -2.19
C VAL A 27 -0.36 4.21 -2.38
N TYR A 28 -0.89 3.53 -1.38
CA TYR A 28 -1.12 2.09 -1.45
C TYR A 28 -2.42 1.70 -2.15
N GLY A 29 -3.39 2.62 -2.22
CA GLY A 29 -4.51 2.48 -3.13
C GLY A 29 -4.04 2.44 -4.58
N ILE A 30 -3.22 3.42 -5.00
CA ILE A 30 -2.65 3.47 -6.35
C ILE A 30 -1.72 2.27 -6.60
N TYR A 31 -0.95 1.82 -5.61
CA TYR A 31 -0.11 0.62 -5.71
C TYR A 31 -0.92 -0.64 -6.03
N ARG A 32 -2.08 -0.81 -5.39
CA ARG A 32 -2.98 -1.93 -5.69
C ARG A 32 -3.59 -1.83 -7.09
N ILE A 33 -3.99 -0.64 -7.52
CA ILE A 33 -4.47 -0.40 -8.89
C ILE A 33 -3.37 -0.73 -9.90
N ALA A 34 -2.13 -0.29 -9.62
CA ALA A 34 -0.96 -0.56 -10.45
C ALA A 34 -0.72 -2.07 -10.65
N LYS A 35 -0.98 -2.87 -9.61
CA LYS A 35 -0.91 -4.34 -9.60
C LYS A 35 -2.14 -5.04 -10.21
N GLY A 36 -3.10 -4.29 -10.75
CA GLY A 36 -4.32 -4.83 -11.36
C GLY A 36 -5.49 -5.05 -10.41
N LYS A 37 -5.35 -4.73 -9.11
CA LYS A 37 -6.40 -4.87 -8.09
C LYS A 37 -7.24 -3.57 -8.01
N LEU A 38 -7.94 -3.23 -9.09
CA LEU A 38 -8.66 -1.94 -9.26
C LEU A 38 -9.68 -1.68 -8.13
N LEU A 39 -10.61 -2.61 -7.89
CA LEU A 39 -11.65 -2.50 -6.87
C LEU A 39 -11.06 -2.30 -5.46
N ILE A 40 -10.06 -3.11 -5.11
CA ILE A 40 -9.40 -3.05 -3.80
C ILE A 40 -8.65 -1.72 -3.64
N GLY A 41 -7.99 -1.25 -4.71
CA GLY A 41 -7.29 0.02 -4.68
C GLY A 41 -8.22 1.22 -4.50
N ILE A 42 -9.37 1.24 -5.18
CA ILE A 42 -10.38 2.30 -5.00
C ILE A 42 -10.96 2.27 -3.57
N LEU A 43 -11.29 1.08 -3.06
CA LEU A 43 -11.74 0.93 -1.67
C LEU A 43 -10.70 1.47 -0.68
N TRP A 44 -9.42 1.23 -0.94
CA TRP A 44 -8.34 1.76 -0.11
C TRP A 44 -8.21 3.28 -0.17
N ILE A 45 -8.43 3.91 -1.32
CA ILE A 45 -8.38 5.37 -1.44
C ILE A 45 -9.53 6.01 -0.66
N ILE A 46 -10.73 5.43 -0.72
CA ILE A 46 -11.95 6.01 -0.12
C ILE A 46 -12.04 5.70 1.38
N PHE A 47 -11.75 4.45 1.78
CA PHE A 47 -11.94 3.98 3.15
C PHE A 47 -10.62 3.78 3.92
N GLY A 48 -9.46 3.91 3.27
CA GLY A 48 -8.15 3.65 3.87
C GLY A 48 -7.85 4.44 5.15
N TYR A 49 -8.40 5.64 5.27
CA TYR A 49 -8.25 6.51 6.44
C TYR A 49 -9.01 6.04 7.69
N PHE A 50 -10.02 5.17 7.55
CA PHE A 50 -10.80 4.60 8.65
C PHE A 50 -10.09 3.38 9.26
N PHE A 51 -8.84 3.54 9.70
CA PHE A 51 -7.99 2.49 10.31
C PHE A 51 -7.54 1.35 9.38
N ILE A 52 -8.00 1.30 8.13
CA ILE A 52 -7.59 0.29 7.14
C ILE A 52 -6.08 0.35 6.84
N PHE A 53 -5.43 1.51 7.01
CA PHE A 53 -3.97 1.67 6.93
C PHE A 53 -3.18 0.82 7.94
N ILE A 54 -3.80 0.36 9.05
CA ILE A 54 -3.15 -0.54 10.00
C ILE A 54 -2.75 -1.85 9.30
N ILE A 55 -3.56 -2.33 8.37
CA ILE A 55 -3.27 -3.53 7.57
C ILE A 55 -2.01 -3.31 6.72
N ASP A 56 -1.81 -2.10 6.18
CA ASP A 56 -0.61 -1.75 5.43
C ASP A 56 0.64 -1.78 6.32
N ILE A 57 0.55 -1.24 7.53
CA ILE A 57 1.67 -1.25 8.49
C ILE A 57 2.02 -2.68 8.90
N VAL A 58 1.02 -3.50 9.26
CA VAL A 58 1.22 -4.89 9.66
C VAL A 58 1.85 -5.69 8.52
N THR A 59 1.36 -5.53 7.29
CA THR A 59 1.88 -6.27 6.13
C THR A 59 3.27 -5.80 5.72
N LEU A 60 3.57 -4.51 5.85
CA LEU A 60 4.93 -3.97 5.66
C LEU A 60 5.92 -4.54 6.67
N VAL A 61 5.55 -4.62 7.95
CA VAL A 61 6.43 -5.15 9.00
C VAL A 61 6.65 -6.65 8.82
N MET A 62 5.61 -7.40 8.47
CA MET A 62 5.70 -8.86 8.34
C MET A 62 6.36 -9.31 7.03
N ASN A 63 6.08 -8.65 5.91
CA ASN A 63 6.47 -9.10 4.57
C ASN A 63 7.47 -8.18 3.87
N GLY A 64 7.82 -7.02 4.45
CA GLY A 64 8.66 -6.00 3.81
C GLY A 64 8.00 -5.29 2.62
N LYS A 65 6.77 -5.68 2.27
CA LYS A 65 5.99 -5.21 1.14
C LYS A 65 4.51 -5.12 1.51
N ILE A 66 3.81 -4.21 0.84
CA ILE A 66 2.36 -4.10 0.95
C ILE A 66 1.73 -5.32 0.27
N THR A 67 1.10 -6.17 1.07
CA THR A 67 0.30 -7.29 0.60
C THR A 67 -1.11 -7.17 1.14
N PHE A 68 -2.10 -7.57 0.35
CA PHE A 68 -3.46 -7.78 0.85
C PHE A 68 -3.82 -9.23 0.54
N LEU A 69 -3.82 -10.06 1.60
CA LEU A 69 -4.44 -11.39 1.69
C LEU A 69 -4.50 -12.18 0.37
N LEU A 70 -3.33 -12.46 -0.22
CA LEU A 70 -3.02 -13.26 -1.42
C LEU A 70 -2.22 -12.43 -2.45
N GLU A 71 -0.90 -12.52 -2.32
CA GLU A 71 0.07 -12.63 -3.41
C GLU A 71 0.97 -13.82 -3.10
#